data_AF-A0A1S2HA20-F1
#
_entry.id   AF-A0A1S2HA20-F1
#
_cell.length_a   1.000
_cell.length_b   1.000
_cell.length_c   1.000
_cell.angle_alpha   90.00
_cell.angle_beta   90.00
_cell.angle_gamma   90.00
#
_symmetry.space_group_name_H-M   'P 1'
#
loop_
_entity.id
_entity.type
_entity.pdbx_description
1 polymer ?
#
loop_
_entity_poly.entity_id
_entity_poly.type
_entity_poly.pdbx_seq_one_letter_code
_entity_poly.pdbx_strand_id
1 'polypeptide(L)'
;MPLSTEPSPTAPLLTTSEAARRAVARLLLAALTVERRASGDDRLRRFRDTRRLIGAAREAGFPVTFLAEATGIGTGTLHARTDPSGPMAVERFLDLLPDAVAERAAAALGGTAPDRRSTTELLRWLVVDADRA
;
A
#
# COMPACT_ATOMS: atom_id res chain seq x y z
N MET A 1 28.96 33.01 -3.40
CA MET A 1 28.42 31.82 -2.70
C MET A 1 27.07 31.48 -3.34
N PRO A 2 27.03 30.68 -4.42
CA PRO A 2 25.75 30.19 -4.93
C PRO A 2 25.27 29.02 -4.08
N LEU A 3 24.00 29.08 -3.66
CA LEU A 3 23.30 28.00 -2.96
C LEU A 3 23.10 26.83 -3.91
N SER A 4 23.79 25.72 -3.66
CA SER A 4 23.48 24.43 -4.27
C SER A 4 22.14 23.94 -3.72
N THR A 5 21.05 24.23 -4.41
CA THR A 5 19.82 23.45 -4.28
C THR A 5 19.99 22.20 -5.15
N GLU A 6 20.68 21.20 -4.60
CA GLU A 6 20.58 19.86 -5.17
C GLU A 6 19.13 19.38 -5.05
N PRO A 7 18.49 18.93 -6.15
CA PRO A 7 17.25 18.18 -6.02
C PRO A 7 17.57 16.89 -5.27
N SER A 8 17.01 16.77 -4.06
CA SER A 8 17.08 15.56 -3.24
C SER A 8 16.70 14.34 -4.11
N PRO A 9 17.57 13.33 -4.23
CA PRO A 9 17.26 12.15 -5.03
C PRO A 9 16.27 11.29 -4.25
N THR A 10 14.99 11.62 -4.36
CA THR A 10 13.94 10.59 -4.23
C THR A 10 14.05 9.75 -5.49
N ALA A 11 15.05 8.86 -5.53
CA ALA A 11 15.19 7.89 -6.59
C ALA A 11 13.84 7.17 -6.70
N PRO A 12 13.14 7.23 -7.86
CA PRO A 12 11.97 6.39 -8.04
C PRO A 12 12.46 4.95 -7.91
N LEU A 13 11.65 4.04 -7.36
CA LEU A 13 11.87 2.59 -7.49
C LEU A 13 11.77 2.23 -8.98
N LEU A 14 12.81 2.58 -9.77
CA LEU A 14 12.78 2.63 -11.23
C LEU A 14 12.77 1.24 -11.87
N THR A 15 12.74 0.18 -11.08
CA THR A 15 12.40 -1.16 -11.54
C THR A 15 11.62 -1.90 -10.47
N THR A 16 10.47 -1.36 -10.05
CA THR A 16 9.48 -2.21 -9.36
C THR A 16 9.14 -3.35 -10.32
N SER A 17 9.54 -4.56 -9.95
CA SER A 17 9.39 -5.73 -10.80
C SER A 17 7.93 -5.94 -11.17
N GLU A 18 7.69 -6.71 -12.23
CA GLU A 18 6.34 -7.11 -12.59
C GLU A 18 5.66 -7.90 -11.44
N ALA A 19 6.42 -8.65 -10.64
CA ALA A 19 5.91 -9.35 -9.46
C ALA A 19 5.44 -8.36 -8.38
N ALA A 20 6.25 -7.35 -8.08
CA ALA A 20 5.89 -6.29 -7.13
C ALA A 20 4.66 -5.50 -7.58
N ARG A 21 4.57 -5.16 -8.88
CA ARG A 21 3.38 -4.49 -9.46
C ARG A 21 2.13 -5.34 -9.26
N ARG A 22 2.19 -6.64 -9.56
CA ARG A 22 1.05 -7.56 -9.36
C ARG A 22 0.67 -7.69 -7.90
N ALA A 23 1.64 -7.77 -6.98
CA ALA A 23 1.39 -7.86 -5.55
C ALA A 23 0.65 -6.62 -5.04
N VAL A 24 1.11 -5.42 -5.41
CA VAL A 24 0.45 -4.16 -5.03
C VAL A 24 -0.94 -4.04 -5.65
N ALA A 25 -1.11 -4.38 -6.93
CA ALA A 25 -2.42 -4.37 -7.58
C ALA A 25 -3.42 -5.30 -6.86
N ARG A 26 -3.00 -6.53 -6.52
CA ARG A 26 -3.84 -7.49 -5.77
C ARG A 26 -4.22 -6.97 -4.38
N LEU A 27 -3.27 -6.41 -3.64
CA LEU A 27 -3.53 -5.81 -2.33
C LEU A 27 -4.57 -4.69 -2.40
N LEU A 28 -4.42 -3.77 -3.37
CA LEU A 28 -5.36 -2.65 -3.54
C LEU A 28 -6.76 -3.13 -3.95
N LEU A 29 -6.85 -4.13 -4.82
CA LEU A 29 -8.12 -4.74 -5.22
C LEU A 29 -8.80 -5.47 -4.05
N ALA A 30 -8.04 -6.16 -3.21
CA ALA A 30 -8.54 -6.78 -1.99
C ALA A 30 -9.08 -5.72 -1.02
N ALA A 31 -8.32 -4.65 -0.75
CA ALA A 31 -8.74 -3.54 0.09
C ALA A 31 -10.05 -2.90 -0.39
N LEU A 32 -10.15 -2.61 -1.68
CA LEU A 32 -11.38 -2.06 -2.28
C LEU A 32 -12.57 -3.01 -2.19
N THR A 33 -12.33 -4.32 -2.31
CA THR A 33 -13.39 -5.31 -2.18
C THR A 33 -13.91 -5.39 -0.75
N VAL A 34 -13.01 -5.38 0.24
CA VAL A 34 -13.37 -5.32 1.66
C VAL A 34 -14.10 -4.01 1.98
N GLU A 35 -13.62 -2.87 1.49
CA GLU A 35 -14.28 -1.57 1.65
C GLU A 35 -15.71 -1.57 1.11
N ARG A 36 -15.93 -2.12 -0.10
CA ARG A 36 -17.26 -2.18 -0.74
C ARG A 36 -18.24 -3.07 0.02
N ARG A 37 -17.75 -4.11 0.70
CA ARG A 37 -18.57 -5.06 1.46
C ARG A 37 -18.84 -4.60 2.90
N ALA A 38 -18.02 -3.69 3.42
CA ALA A 38 -18.16 -3.18 4.77
C ALA A 38 -19.40 -2.28 4.92
N SER A 39 -20.01 -2.34 6.10
CA SER A 39 -21.21 -1.56 6.46
C SER A 39 -21.01 -0.84 7.80
N GLY A 40 -21.86 0.15 8.07
CA GLY A 40 -21.81 0.95 9.30
C GLY A 40 -20.43 1.58 9.58
N ASP A 41 -20.02 1.54 10.85
CA ASP A 41 -18.73 2.09 11.30
C ASP A 41 -17.52 1.38 10.68
N ASP A 42 -17.67 0.13 10.26
CA ASP A 42 -16.58 -0.60 9.62
C ASP A 42 -16.29 -0.04 8.22
N ARG A 43 -17.32 0.43 7.50
CA ARG A 43 -17.15 1.06 6.19
C ARG A 43 -16.21 2.26 6.23
N LEU A 44 -16.36 3.14 7.22
CA LEU A 44 -15.48 4.30 7.39
C LEU A 44 -14.04 3.88 7.71
N ARG A 45 -13.87 2.83 8.51
CA ARG A 45 -12.55 2.28 8.82
C ARG A 45 -11.88 1.70 7.59
N ARG A 46 -12.56 0.84 6.83
CA ARG A 46 -12.03 0.22 5.60
C ARG A 46 -11.74 1.26 4.52
N PHE A 47 -12.58 2.28 4.38
CA PHE A 47 -12.32 3.41 3.49
C PHE A 47 -11.01 4.16 3.84
N ARG A 48 -10.73 4.39 5.13
CA ARG A 48 -9.47 5.00 5.56
C ARG A 48 -8.27 4.10 5.29
N ASP A 49 -8.41 2.80 5.51
CA ASP A 49 -7.33 1.83 5.27
C ASP A 49 -6.98 1.76 3.77
N THR A 50 -7.97 1.72 2.87
CA THR A 50 -7.74 1.84 1.41
C THR A 50 -7.01 3.14 1.04
N ARG A 51 -7.41 4.29 1.61
CA ARG A 51 -6.75 5.57 1.33
C ARG A 51 -5.29 5.57 1.76
N ARG A 52 -4.98 5.00 2.93
CA ARG A 52 -3.61 4.85 3.43
C ARG A 52 -2.77 3.97 2.51
N LEU A 53 -3.33 2.86 1.99
CA LEU A 53 -2.64 1.97 1.06
C LEU A 53 -2.34 2.67 -0.27
N ILE A 54 -3.29 3.44 -0.80
CA ILE A 54 -3.08 4.25 -2.02
C ILE A 54 -1.98 5.31 -1.76
N GLY A 55 -2.02 6.00 -0.62
CA GLY A 55 -0.98 6.95 -0.21
C GLY A 55 0.40 6.30 -0.11
N ALA A 56 0.48 5.16 0.57
CA ALA A 56 1.71 4.38 0.71
C ALA A 56 2.26 3.90 -0.63
N ALA A 57 1.41 3.45 -1.55
CA ALA A 57 1.84 3.06 -2.90
C ALA A 57 2.42 4.24 -3.67
N ARG A 58 1.83 5.44 -3.53
CA ARG A 58 2.39 6.66 -4.14
C ARG A 58 3.73 7.06 -3.52
N GLU A 59 3.85 7.00 -2.20
CA GLU A 59 5.12 7.27 -1.48
C GLU A 59 6.21 6.24 -1.82
N ALA A 60 5.82 5.00 -2.12
CA ALA A 60 6.72 3.97 -2.62
C ALA A 60 7.08 4.16 -4.11
N GLY A 61 6.55 5.18 -4.79
CA GLY A 61 6.92 5.52 -6.17
C GLY A 61 6.09 4.83 -7.25
N PHE A 62 4.96 4.18 -6.90
CA PHE A 62 4.04 3.68 -7.92
C PHE A 62 3.31 4.85 -8.60
N PRO A 63 3.33 4.93 -9.94
CA PRO A 63 2.72 6.04 -10.66
C PRO A 63 1.20 6.01 -10.54
N VAL A 64 0.57 7.18 -10.48
CA VAL A 64 -0.89 7.30 -10.33
C VAL A 64 -1.66 6.63 -11.48
N THR A 65 -1.07 6.58 -12.68
CA THR A 65 -1.63 5.88 -13.85
C THR A 65 -1.73 4.38 -13.61
N PHE A 66 -0.68 3.76 -13.08
CA PHE A 66 -0.70 2.36 -12.69
C PHE A 66 -1.74 2.10 -11.59
N LEU A 67 -1.81 2.96 -10.57
CA LEU A 67 -2.81 2.80 -9.50
C LEU A 67 -4.24 2.93 -10.03
N ALA A 68 -4.47 3.82 -10.99
CA ALA A 68 -5.78 3.98 -11.64
C ALA A 68 -6.17 2.73 -12.42
N GLU A 69 -5.24 2.20 -13.21
CA GLU A 69 -5.42 0.96 -13.96
C GLU A 69 -5.69 -0.23 -13.03
N ALA A 70 -4.86 -0.41 -11.99
CA ALA A 70 -4.96 -1.51 -11.05
C ALA A 70 -6.28 -1.51 -10.25
N THR A 71 -6.85 -0.33 -9.98
CA THR A 71 -8.04 -0.19 -9.13
C THR A 71 -9.34 0.05 -9.90
N GLY A 72 -9.25 0.44 -11.18
CA GLY A 72 -10.38 0.92 -11.97
C GLY A 72 -10.93 2.29 -11.51
N ILE A 73 -10.19 3.01 -10.65
CA ILE A 73 -10.58 4.32 -10.13
C ILE A 73 -9.94 5.41 -11.00
N GLY A 74 -10.72 6.42 -11.38
CA GLY A 74 -10.21 7.57 -12.15
C GLY A 74 -9.06 8.29 -11.43
N THR A 75 -8.07 8.75 -12.20
CA THR A 75 -6.87 9.43 -11.68
C THR A 75 -7.21 10.64 -10.81
N GLY A 76 -8.20 11.47 -11.21
CA GLY A 76 -8.67 12.60 -10.41
C GLY A 76 -9.19 12.19 -9.04
N THR A 77 -9.93 11.06 -8.98
CA THR A 77 -10.40 10.49 -7.72
C THR A 77 -9.25 9.95 -6.88
N LEU A 78 -8.23 9.32 -7.47
CA LEU A 78 -7.04 8.87 -6.74
C LEU A 78 -6.24 10.03 -6.16
N HIS A 79 -6.09 11.13 -6.90
CA HIS A 79 -5.47 12.35 -6.38
C HIS A 79 -6.22 12.88 -5.15
N ALA A 80 -7.56 12.93 -5.19
CA ALA A 80 -8.38 13.36 -4.06
C ALA A 80 -8.39 12.36 -2.89
N ARG A 81 -8.18 11.06 -3.16
CA ARG A 81 -8.15 9.99 -2.16
C ARG A 81 -6.78 9.80 -1.50
N THR A 82 -5.72 10.38 -2.06
CA THR A 82 -4.37 10.27 -1.52
C THR A 82 -4.30 11.03 -0.20
N ASP A 83 -4.33 10.30 0.92
CA ASP A 83 -3.97 10.80 2.25
C ASP A 83 -2.48 10.45 2.48
N PRO A 84 -1.74 11.18 3.34
CA PRO A 84 -0.42 10.75 3.79
C PRO A 84 -0.51 9.31 4.34
N SER A 85 0.50 8.48 4.10
CA SER A 85 0.50 7.14 4.64
C SER A 85 0.44 7.21 6.18
N GLY A 86 -0.71 6.85 6.72
CA GLY A 86 -0.92 6.79 8.17
C GLY A 86 -0.49 5.44 8.73
N PRO A 87 -0.44 5.27 10.05
CA PRO A 87 -0.26 3.96 10.65
C PRO A 87 -1.46 3.05 10.37
N MET A 88 -1.18 1.78 10.07
CA MET A 88 -2.15 0.72 9.88
C MET A 88 -1.86 -0.41 10.88
N ALA A 89 -2.90 -1.05 11.40
CA ALA A 89 -2.74 -2.23 12.23
C ALA A 89 -2.23 -3.40 11.38
N VAL A 90 -1.20 -4.11 11.84
CA VAL A 90 -0.57 -5.22 11.10
C VAL A 90 -1.61 -6.28 10.74
N GLU A 91 -2.45 -6.69 11.69
CA GLU A 91 -3.57 -7.64 11.47
C GLU A 91 -4.43 -7.27 10.26
N ARG A 92 -4.80 -6.00 10.13
CA ARG A 92 -5.64 -5.54 9.01
C ARG A 92 -4.93 -5.59 7.67
N PHE A 93 -3.61 -5.42 7.67
CA PHE A 93 -2.82 -5.59 6.47
C PHE A 93 -2.75 -7.07 6.10
N LEU A 94 -2.55 -7.96 7.08
CA LEU A 94 -2.55 -9.42 6.89
C LEU A 94 -3.89 -9.92 6.33
N ASP A 95 -5.02 -9.39 6.81
CA ASP A 95 -6.38 -9.71 6.32
C ASP A 95 -6.58 -9.46 4.81
N LEU A 96 -5.72 -8.65 4.19
CA LEU A 96 -5.80 -8.29 2.76
C LEU A 96 -4.90 -9.15 1.88
N LEU A 97 -4.03 -9.98 2.47
CA LEU A 97 -3.06 -10.79 1.76
C LEU A 97 -3.60 -12.21 1.50
N PRO A 98 -3.16 -12.87 0.41
CA PRO A 98 -3.38 -14.31 0.26
C PRO A 98 -2.73 -15.09 1.43
N ASP A 99 -3.35 -16.18 1.88
CA ASP A 99 -2.94 -16.94 3.07
C ASP A 99 -1.43 -17.21 3.15
N ALA A 100 -0.84 -17.76 2.08
CA ALA A 100 0.60 -18.05 2.05
C ALA A 100 1.51 -16.80 2.20
N VAL A 101 1.05 -15.64 1.73
CA VAL A 101 1.76 -14.37 1.90
C VAL A 101 1.52 -13.81 3.31
N ALA A 102 0.30 -13.93 3.83
CA ALA A 102 -0.06 -13.53 5.18
C ALA A 102 0.74 -14.30 6.25
N GLU A 103 0.97 -15.61 6.07
CA GLU A 103 1.80 -16.42 6.96
C GLU A 103 3.26 -15.93 7.01
N ARG A 104 3.86 -15.66 5.84
CA ARG A 104 5.22 -15.10 5.77
C ARG A 104 5.29 -13.70 6.37
N ALA A 105 4.28 -12.88 6.12
CA ALA A 105 4.16 -11.53 6.66
C ALA A 105 4.04 -11.56 8.19
N ALA A 106 3.20 -12.43 8.74
CA ALA A 106 3.03 -12.59 10.17
C ALA A 106 4.34 -13.00 10.85
N ALA A 107 5.10 -13.92 10.26
CA ALA A 107 6.42 -14.33 10.76
C ALA A 107 7.45 -13.18 10.72
N ALA A 108 7.45 -12.37 9.66
CA ALA A 108 8.42 -11.29 9.47
C ALA A 108 8.10 -10.01 10.24
N LEU A 109 6.82 -9.71 10.46
CA LEU A 109 6.35 -8.46 11.06
C LEU A 109 6.02 -8.60 12.56
N GLY A 110 6.28 -9.76 13.18
CA GLY A 110 6.16 -9.94 14.62
C GLY A 110 4.77 -10.36 15.11
N GLY A 111 3.94 -10.96 14.24
CA GLY A 111 2.68 -11.61 14.63
C GLY A 111 1.44 -10.72 14.75
N THR A 112 0.33 -11.34 15.17
CA THR A 112 -1.04 -10.80 15.25
C THR A 112 -1.33 -10.03 16.55
N ALA A 113 -0.31 -9.44 17.17
CA ALA A 113 -0.55 -8.48 18.25
C ALA A 113 -1.05 -7.16 17.62
N PRO A 114 -1.78 -6.32 18.37
CA PRO A 114 -2.24 -5.02 17.87
C PRO A 114 -1.07 -4.03 17.78
N ASP A 115 -0.12 -4.32 16.89
CA ASP A 115 0.98 -3.47 16.48
C ASP A 115 0.53 -2.60 15.31
N ARG A 116 0.95 -1.33 15.34
CA ARG A 116 0.65 -0.35 14.31
C ARG A 116 1.94 0.07 13.65
N ARG A 117 2.05 -0.21 12.36
CA ARG A 117 3.22 0.15 11.55
C ARG A 117 2.85 1.18 10.50
N SER A 118 3.88 1.84 9.97
CA SER A 118 3.71 2.70 8.80
C SER A 118 3.14 1.87 7.64
N THR A 119 2.08 2.37 7.00
CA THR A 119 1.52 1.67 5.83
C THR A 119 2.55 1.55 4.70
N THR A 120 3.46 2.52 4.58
CA THR A 120 4.58 2.47 3.63
C THR A 120 5.60 1.40 3.99
N GLU A 121 5.86 1.13 5.26
CA GLU A 121 6.73 0.03 5.70
C GLU A 121 6.11 -1.34 5.34
N LEU A 122 4.82 -1.52 5.61
CA LEU A 122 4.09 -2.73 5.26
C LEU A 122 4.07 -2.98 3.74
N LEU A 123 3.84 -1.93 2.95
CA LEU A 123 3.87 -2.01 1.50
C LEU A 123 5.27 -2.32 0.96
N ARG A 124 6.32 -1.74 1.55
CA ARG A 124 7.72 -2.06 1.19
C ARG A 124 8.07 -3.51 1.49
N TRP A 125 7.61 -4.04 2.63
CA TRP A 125 7.79 -5.46 2.95
C TRP A 125 7.17 -6.35 1.85
N LEU A 126 5.93 -6.05 1.44
CA LEU A 126 5.25 -6.81 0.39
C LEU A 126 5.99 -6.76 -0.96
N VAL A 127 6.50 -5.58 -1.33
CA VAL A 127 7.28 -5.41 -2.56
C VAL A 127 8.54 -6.29 -2.52
N VAL A 128 9.27 -6.28 -1.40
CA VAL A 128 10.48 -7.10 -1.23
C VAL A 128 10.15 -8.60 -1.17
N ASP A 129 9.06 -9.01 -0.54
CA ASP A 129 8.61 -10.41 -0.52
C ASP A 129 8.25 -10.89 -1.94
N ALA A 130 7.52 -10.07 -2.70
CA ALA A 130 7.13 -10.39 -4.07
C ALA A 130 8.32 -10.52 -5.02
N ASP A 131 9.40 -9.77 -4.80
CA ASP A 131 10.63 -9.87 -5.60
C ASP A 131 11.48 -11.11 -5.26
N ARG A 132 11.22 -11.77 -4.12
CA ARG A 132 11.94 -12.97 -3.66
C ARG A 132 11.23 -14.28 -3.99
N ALA A 133 9.95 -14.23 -4.32
CA ALA A 133 9.09 -15.39 -4.59
C ALA A 133 9.16 -15.82 -6.05
#